data_AF-T1L3D6-F1
#
_entry.id   AF-T1L3D6-F1
#
_cell.length_a   1.000
_cell.length_b   1.000
_cell.length_c   1.000
_cell.angle_alpha   90.00
_cell.angle_beta   90.00
_cell.angle_gamma   90.00
#
_symmetry.space_group_name_H-M   'P 1'
#
loop_
_entity.id
_entity.type
_entity.pdbx_description
1 polymer ?
#
loop_
_entity_poly.entity_id
_entity_poly.type
_entity_poly.pdbx_seq_one_letter_code
_entity_poly.pdbx_strand_id
1 'polypeptide(L)'
;MDSGRRDVPIPPHRITPLKENWIKIYKPLVETLLVQVRFNMKSRLVQIRTCPETKDKDAIQKAADFVQAFALGFDVEDAIALLRLDQLFLDSFQIEDVKNLKGDHLSRAIGRIAGKNGRTKFTIENVTKTRTKN
;
A
#
# COMPACT_ATOMS: atom_id res chain seq x y z
N MET A 1 1.44 22.84 -18.01
CA MET A 1 0.57 22.08 -17.09
C MET A 1 1.44 20.97 -16.55
N ASP A 2 1.76 21.02 -15.27
CA ASP A 2 2.77 20.15 -14.67
C ASP A 2 2.31 18.69 -14.85
N SER A 3 3.09 17.92 -15.61
CA SER A 3 2.76 16.54 -15.96
C SER A 3 2.87 15.70 -14.69
N GLY A 4 1.75 15.56 -13.98
CA GLY A 4 1.70 14.87 -12.70
C GLY A 4 2.27 13.45 -12.83
N ARG A 5 3.46 13.25 -12.27
CA ARG A 5 4.17 11.96 -12.28
C ARG A 5 4.53 11.60 -10.86
N ARG A 6 4.30 10.35 -10.50
CA ARG A 6 4.71 9.79 -9.21
C ARG A 6 5.33 8.42 -9.43
N ASP A 7 6.46 8.20 -8.78
CA ASP A 7 7.17 6.93 -8.85
C ASP A 7 7.13 6.29 -7.45
N VAL A 8 6.70 5.04 -7.37
CA VAL A 8 6.61 4.26 -6.13
C VAL A 8 7.65 3.14 -6.15
N PRO A 9 8.57 3.07 -5.16
CA PRO A 9 9.57 2.01 -5.09
C PRO A 9 8.96 0.69 -4.61
N ILE A 10 9.33 -0.41 -5.26
CA ILE A 10 8.88 -1.75 -4.89
C ILE A 10 10.02 -2.51 -4.20
N PRO A 11 9.83 -2.96 -2.95
CA PRO A 11 10.81 -3.78 -2.26
C PRO A 11 11.13 -5.08 -3.01
N PRO A 12 12.36 -5.62 -2.94
CA PRO A 12 12.76 -6.82 -3.69
C PRO A 12 11.84 -8.03 -3.46
N HIS A 13 11.42 -8.24 -2.21
CA HIS A 13 10.55 -9.34 -1.82
C HIS A 13 9.10 -9.20 -2.35
N ARG A 14 8.71 -8.02 -2.86
CA ARG A 14 7.40 -7.75 -3.46
C ARG A 14 7.39 -7.81 -4.99
N ILE A 15 8.55 -7.95 -5.64
CA ILE A 15 8.64 -7.95 -7.12
C ILE A 15 7.93 -9.17 -7.72
N THR A 16 8.13 -10.37 -7.16
CA THR A 16 7.47 -11.59 -7.65
C THR A 16 5.95 -11.51 -7.49
N PRO A 17 5.41 -11.17 -6.29
CA PRO A 17 3.98 -10.92 -6.12
C PRO A 17 3.42 -9.83 -7.05
N LEU A 18 4.21 -8.78 -7.34
CA LEU A 18 3.80 -7.70 -8.24
C LEU A 18 3.57 -8.23 -9.65
N LYS A 19 4.49 -9.06 -10.16
CA LYS A 19 4.38 -9.65 -11.50
C LYS A 19 3.16 -10.57 -11.62
N GLU A 20 2.94 -11.41 -10.63
CA GLU A 20 1.81 -12.35 -10.59
C GLU A 20 0.46 -11.62 -10.54
N ASN A 21 0.38 -10.54 -9.76
CA ASN A 21 -0.84 -9.76 -9.58
C ASN A 21 -0.91 -8.51 -10.46
N TRP A 22 -0.01 -8.34 -11.44
CA TRP A 22 0.12 -7.11 -12.21
C TRP A 22 -1.19 -6.70 -12.88
N ILE A 23 -1.91 -7.66 -13.48
CA ILE A 23 -3.20 -7.40 -14.13
C ILE A 23 -4.23 -6.88 -13.13
N LYS A 24 -4.27 -7.44 -11.92
CA LYS A 24 -5.21 -7.03 -10.85
C LYS A 24 -4.89 -5.63 -10.30
N ILE A 25 -3.63 -5.19 -10.39
CA ILE A 25 -3.18 -3.87 -9.95
C ILE A 25 -3.38 -2.83 -11.07
N TYR A 26 -2.97 -3.19 -12.29
CA TYR A 26 -3.03 -2.33 -13.46
C TYR A 26 -4.47 -1.97 -13.85
N LYS A 27 -5.35 -2.97 -13.91
CA LYS A 27 -6.73 -2.81 -14.37
C LYS A 27 -7.50 -1.72 -13.60
N PRO A 28 -7.60 -1.75 -12.26
CA PRO A 28 -8.34 -0.73 -11.53
C PRO A 28 -7.72 0.67 -11.65
N LEU A 29 -6.38 0.78 -11.77
CA LEU A 29 -5.72 2.07 -11.96
C LEU A 29 -6.08 2.72 -13.29
N VAL A 30 -6.10 1.95 -14.38
CA VAL A 30 -6.44 2.47 -15.70
C VAL A 30 -7.95 2.67 -15.85
N GLU A 31 -8.78 1.73 -15.41
CA GLU A 31 -10.23 1.80 -15.63
C GLU A 31 -10.94 2.78 -14.68
N THR A 32 -10.50 2.88 -13.42
CA THR A 32 -11.19 3.73 -12.42
C THR A 32 -10.61 5.13 -12.37
N LEU A 33 -9.28 5.25 -12.35
CA LEU A 33 -8.58 6.53 -12.20
C LEU A 33 -8.11 7.14 -13.52
N LEU A 34 -8.18 6.40 -14.64
CA LEU A 34 -7.72 6.85 -15.95
C LEU A 34 -6.28 7.37 -15.90
N VAL A 35 -5.37 6.64 -15.25
CA VAL A 35 -3.94 6.98 -15.17
C VAL A 35 -3.08 5.98 -15.96
N GLN A 36 -1.95 6.44 -16.47
CA GLN A 36 -0.97 5.57 -17.11
C GLN A 36 0.01 5.01 -16.08
N VAL A 37 0.17 3.69 -16.07
CA VAL A 37 1.01 2.99 -15.09
C VAL A 37 1.99 2.07 -15.80
N ARG A 38 3.26 2.12 -15.40
CA ARG A 38 4.33 1.26 -15.92
C ARG A 38 5.21 0.76 -14.80
N PHE A 39 5.56 -0.52 -14.81
CA PHE A 39 6.63 -1.04 -13.95
C PHE A 39 7.97 -1.06 -14.69
N ASN A 40 8.98 -0.39 -14.14
CA ASN A 40 10.35 -0.48 -14.61
C ASN A 40 11.13 -1.51 -13.78
N MET A 41 11.43 -2.66 -14.39
CA MET A 41 12.12 -3.75 -13.70
C MET A 41 13.57 -3.41 -13.32
N LYS A 42 14.25 -2.53 -14.07
CA LYS A 42 15.65 -2.16 -13.79
C LYS A 42 15.76 -1.28 -12.55
N SER A 43 14.91 -0.25 -12.46
CA SER A 43 14.89 0.66 -11.32
C SER A 43 14.00 0.16 -10.17
N ARG A 44 13.19 -0.88 -10.39
CA ARG A 44 12.20 -1.42 -9.45
C ARG A 44 11.18 -0.36 -8.99
N LEU A 45 10.82 0.53 -9.91
CA LEU A 45 9.86 1.61 -9.68
C LEU A 45 8.58 1.35 -10.48
N VAL A 46 7.42 1.51 -9.84
CA VAL A 46 6.14 1.68 -10.52
C VAL A 46 5.97 3.17 -10.79
N GLN A 47 5.89 3.52 -12.06
CA GLN A 47 5.75 4.89 -12.54
C GLN A 47 4.30 5.14 -12.90
N ILE A 48 3.73 6.19 -12.33
CA ILE A 48 2.34 6.60 -12.50
C ILE A 48 2.37 7.98 -13.14
N ARG A 49 1.56 8.18 -14.18
CA ARG A 49 1.45 9.43 -14.93
C ARG A 49 -0.01 9.74 -15.23
N THR A 50 -0.39 11.01 -15.15
CA THR A 50 -1.67 11.48 -15.72
C THR A 50 -1.65 11.41 -17.25
N CYS A 51 -2.81 11.15 -17.83
CA CYS A 51 -3.09 11.37 -19.24
C CYS A 51 -4.17 12.48 -19.39
N PRO A 52 -4.43 12.98 -20.60
CA PRO A 52 -5.49 13.97 -20.83
C PRO A 52 -6.90 13.52 -20.40
N GLU A 53 -7.10 12.21 -20.25
CA GLU A 53 -8.37 11.61 -19.82
C GLU A 53 -8.54 11.63 -18.29
N THR A 54 -7.45 11.81 -17.53
CA THR A 54 -7.48 11.91 -16.08
C THR A 54 -8.16 13.23 -15.67
N LYS A 55 -9.38 13.15 -15.14
CA LYS A 55 -10.16 14.33 -14.72
C LYS A 55 -9.92 14.76 -13.28
N ASP A 56 -9.65 13.78 -12.41
CA ASP A 56 -9.46 14.01 -10.98
C ASP A 56 -7.99 14.37 -10.67
N LYS A 57 -7.79 15.43 -9.89
CA LYS A 57 -6.45 15.89 -9.47
C LYS A 57 -5.84 14.95 -8.44
N ASP A 58 -6.67 14.30 -7.64
CA ASP A 58 -6.22 13.40 -6.57
C ASP A 58 -5.98 11.97 -7.07
N ALA A 59 -6.29 11.68 -8.35
CA ALA A 59 -6.11 10.36 -8.95
C ALA A 59 -4.66 9.86 -8.85
N ILE A 60 -3.66 10.73 -9.02
CA ILE A 60 -2.26 10.33 -8.87
C ILE A 60 -1.95 9.92 -7.43
N GLN A 61 -2.48 10.66 -6.46
CA GLN A 61 -2.23 10.39 -5.05
C GLN A 61 -2.89 9.06 -4.65
N LYS A 62 -4.16 8.86 -5.01
CA LYS A 62 -4.88 7.59 -4.79
C LYS A 62 -4.17 6.41 -5.46
N ALA A 63 -3.70 6.58 -6.69
CA ALA A 63 -2.93 5.57 -7.40
C ALA A 63 -1.60 5.25 -6.70
N ALA A 64 -0.90 6.27 -6.21
CA ALA A 64 0.35 6.10 -5.47
C ALA A 64 0.11 5.36 -4.15
N ASP A 65 -0.92 5.73 -3.40
CA ASP A 65 -1.27 5.10 -2.11
C ASP A 65 -1.71 3.65 -2.29
N PHE A 66 -2.45 3.35 -3.37
CA PHE A 66 -2.80 1.98 -3.74
C PHE A 66 -1.57 1.10 -4.00
N VAL A 67 -0.61 1.60 -4.80
CA VAL A 67 0.64 0.87 -5.09
C VAL A 67 1.52 0.78 -3.84
N GLN A 68 1.55 1.83 -3.02
CA GLN A 68 2.27 1.85 -1.76
C GLN A 68 1.71 0.83 -0.76
N ALA A 69 0.39 0.72 -0.63
CA ALA A 69 -0.26 -0.30 0.20
C ALA A 69 0.15 -1.71 -0.25
N PHE A 70 0.14 -1.97 -1.56
CA PHE A 70 0.64 -3.23 -2.09
C PHE A 70 2.12 -3.47 -1.76
N ALA A 71 2.96 -2.42 -1.84
CA ALA A 71 4.38 -2.49 -1.50
C ALA A 71 4.61 -2.78 0.00
N LEU A 72 3.73 -2.30 0.88
CA LEU A 72 3.73 -2.58 2.32
C LEU A 72 3.17 -3.95 2.68
N GLY A 73 2.73 -4.75 1.71
CA GLY A 73 2.27 -6.12 1.94
C GLY A 73 0.76 -6.27 2.12
N PHE A 74 -0.03 -5.22 1.84
CA PHE A 74 -1.48 -5.36 1.74
C PHE A 74 -1.88 -6.24 0.56
N ASP A 75 -2.99 -6.96 0.75
CA ASP A 75 -3.59 -7.74 -0.30
C ASP A 75 -4.26 -6.80 -1.32
N VAL A 76 -4.22 -7.17 -2.60
CA VAL A 76 -4.72 -6.29 -3.67
C VAL A 76 -6.20 -5.97 -3.46
N GLU A 77 -6.98 -6.92 -2.96
CA GLU A 77 -8.41 -6.77 -2.68
C GLU A 77 -8.68 -5.73 -1.58
N ASP A 78 -7.90 -5.74 -0.49
CA ASP A 78 -7.99 -4.73 0.56
C ASP A 78 -7.54 -3.35 0.03
N ALA A 79 -6.47 -3.31 -0.77
CA ALA A 79 -5.96 -2.07 -1.33
C ALA A 79 -6.95 -1.41 -2.31
N ILE A 80 -7.77 -2.18 -3.04
CA ILE A 80 -8.81 -1.62 -3.94
C ILE A 80 -9.78 -0.71 -3.18
N ALA A 81 -10.00 -0.93 -1.88
CA ALA A 81 -10.86 -0.06 -1.08
C ALA A 81 -10.34 1.39 -1.05
N LEU A 82 -9.02 1.61 -1.10
CA LEU A 82 -8.40 2.95 -1.15
C LEU A 82 -8.78 3.71 -2.42
N LEU A 83 -9.08 3.01 -3.52
CA LEU A 83 -9.52 3.63 -4.77
C LEU A 83 -11.00 4.01 -4.75
N ARG A 84 -11.79 3.41 -3.85
CA ARG A 84 -13.26 3.57 -3.81
C ARG A 84 -13.74 4.52 -2.72
N LEU A 85 -13.01 4.59 -1.60
CA LEU A 85 -13.41 5.32 -0.41
C LEU A 85 -12.41 6.41 -0.10
N ASP A 86 -12.81 7.66 -0.32
CA ASP A 86 -11.95 8.84 -0.14
C ASP A 86 -11.52 9.09 1.31
N GLN A 87 -12.21 8.47 2.28
CA GLN A 87 -11.89 8.60 3.71
C GLN A 87 -10.93 7.51 4.22
N LEU A 88 -10.55 6.54 3.38
CA LEU A 88 -9.51 5.58 3.75
C LEU A 88 -8.14 6.18 3.49
N PHE A 89 -7.26 6.05 4.47
CA PHE A 89 -5.87 6.49 4.39
C PHE A 89 -4.94 5.35 4.79
N LEU A 90 -3.69 5.45 4.33
CA LEU A 90 -2.61 4.55 4.66
C LEU A 90 -1.68 5.24 5.65
N ASP A 91 -1.36 4.56 6.74
CA ASP A 91 -0.44 5.06 7.76
C ASP A 91 0.58 3.98 8.14
N SER A 92 1.78 4.41 8.50
CA SER A 92 2.85 3.53 8.94
C SER A 92 3.70 4.20 10.02
N PHE A 93 4.09 3.41 11.01
CA PHE A 93 4.96 3.87 12.10
C PHE A 93 5.93 2.75 12.47
N GLN A 94 7.08 3.13 13.03
CA GLN A 94 8.00 2.18 13.64
C GLN A 94 7.71 2.09 15.14
N ILE A 95 7.89 0.91 15.73
CA ILE A 95 7.71 0.73 17.19
C ILE A 95 8.63 1.70 17.97
N GLU A 96 9.81 1.97 17.41
CA GLU A 96 10.82 2.86 17.97
C GLU A 96 10.36 4.32 18.04
N ASP A 97 9.45 4.75 17.16
CA ASP A 97 8.86 6.10 17.17
C ASP A 97 7.99 6.34 18.41
N VAL A 98 7.40 5.27 18.94
CA VAL A 98 6.56 5.30 20.15
C VAL A 98 7.40 5.01 21.39
N LYS A 99 8.27 3.99 21.29
CA LYS A 99 9.12 3.55 22.38
C LYS A 99 10.36 2.86 21.86
N ASN A 100 11.52 3.35 22.26
CA ASN A 100 12.80 2.74 21.95
C ASN A 100 12.93 1.37 22.66
N LEU A 101 12.73 0.29 21.93
CA LEU A 101 12.82 -1.11 22.39
C LEU A 101 13.87 -1.83 21.56
N LYS A 102 14.67 -2.68 22.21
CA LYS A 102 15.73 -3.45 21.54
C LYS A 102 15.68 -4.94 21.92
N GLY A 103 16.20 -5.77 21.04
CA GLY A 103 16.35 -7.22 21.26
C GLY A 103 15.05 -7.89 21.71
N ASP A 104 15.11 -8.67 22.78
CA ASP A 104 13.98 -9.45 23.29
C ASP A 104 12.78 -8.62 23.73
N HIS A 105 12.98 -7.35 24.09
CA HIS A 105 11.87 -6.46 24.42
C HIS A 105 11.07 -6.08 23.17
N LEU A 106 11.74 -5.85 22.05
CA LEU A 106 11.11 -5.56 20.76
C LEU A 106 10.34 -6.79 20.26
N SER A 107 10.99 -7.97 20.26
CA SER A 107 10.37 -9.24 19.85
C SER A 107 9.10 -9.55 20.67
N ARG A 108 9.15 -9.36 21.99
CA ARG A 108 7.98 -9.53 22.86
C ARG A 108 6.88 -8.50 22.60
N ALA A 109 7.22 -7.24 22.30
CA ALA A 109 6.23 -6.23 21.96
C ALA A 109 5.48 -6.60 20.67
N ILE A 110 6.20 -7.02 19.62
CA ILE A 110 5.61 -7.53 18.38
C ILE A 110 4.69 -8.71 18.66
N GLY A 111 5.14 -9.68 19.46
CA GLY A 111 4.35 -10.85 19.84
C GLY A 111 3.05 -10.50 20.59
N ARG A 112 3.07 -9.46 21.42
CA ARG A 112 1.88 -8.96 22.14
C ARG A 112 0.88 -8.27 21.21
N ILE A 113 1.37 -7.47 20.26
CA ILE A 113 0.53 -6.78 19.27
C ILE A 113 -0.13 -7.79 18.34
N ALA A 114 0.62 -8.78 17.83
CA ALA A 114 0.07 -9.86 17.03
C ALA A 114 -0.92 -10.72 17.84
N GLY A 115 -0.54 -11.07 19.07
CA GLY A 115 -1.28 -12.02 19.89
C GLY A 115 -1.13 -13.46 19.40
N LYS A 116 -1.63 -14.42 20.18
CA LYS A 116 -1.58 -15.85 19.82
C LYS A 116 -2.32 -16.08 18.50
N ASN A 117 -1.61 -16.57 17.48
CA ASN A 117 -2.12 -16.80 16.13
C ASN A 117 -2.79 -15.56 15.50
N GLY A 118 -2.32 -14.35 15.81
CA GLY A 118 -2.88 -13.12 15.23
C GLY A 118 -4.22 -12.68 15.83
N ARG A 119 -4.73 -13.32 16.90
CA ARG A 119 -6.06 -13.01 17.47
C ARG A 119 -6.20 -11.56 17.91
N THR A 120 -5.19 -11.01 18.58
CA THR A 120 -5.24 -9.61 19.06
C THR A 120 -5.32 -8.65 17.89
N LYS A 121 -4.45 -8.83 16.89
CA LYS A 121 -4.48 -8.07 15.63
C LYS A 121 -5.88 -8.14 14.97
N PHE A 122 -6.42 -9.35 14.81
CA PHE A 122 -7.73 -9.55 14.19
C PHE A 122 -8.86 -8.88 14.98
N THR A 123 -8.81 -8.92 16.31
CA THR A 123 -9.77 -8.20 17.15
C THR A 123 -9.68 -6.69 16.94
N ILE A 124 -8.46 -6.13 16.91
CA ILE A 124 -8.25 -4.69 16.67
C ILE A 124 -8.85 -4.32 15.30
N GLU A 125 -8.45 -5.00 14.22
CA GLU A 125 -8.92 -4.75 12.85
C GLU A 125 -10.45 -4.74 12.73
N ASN A 126 -11.13 -5.66 13.41
CA ASN A 126 -12.59 -5.76 13.35
C ASN A 126 -13.32 -4.70 14.19
N VAL A 127 -12.74 -4.30 15.32
CA VAL A 127 -13.30 -3.28 16.21
C VAL A 127 -13.12 -1.90 15.59
N THR A 128 -11.92 -1.57 15.11
CA THR A 128 -11.61 -0.25 14.54
C THR A 128 -11.95 -0.13 13.06
N LYS A 129 -12.38 -1.22 12.41
CA LYS A 129 -12.63 -1.29 10.96
C LYS A 129 -11.41 -0.91 10.12
N THR A 130 -10.23 -1.33 10.58
CA THR A 130 -8.96 -1.11 9.90
C THR A 130 -8.36 -2.42 9.38
N ARG A 131 -7.29 -2.29 8.59
CA ARG A 131 -6.42 -3.40 8.17
C ARG A 131 -5.00 -3.02 8.52
N THR A 132 -4.25 -3.96 9.08
CA THR A 132 -2.88 -3.76 9.53
C THR A 132 -1.96 -4.83 8.94
N LYS A 133 -0.71 -4.48 8.66
CA LYS A 133 0.35 -5.41 8.27
C LYS A 133 1.54 -5.15 9.19
N ASN A 134 2.16 -6.23 9.65
CA ASN A 134 3.30 -6.22 10.57
C ASN A 134 4.58 -6.53 9.79
#